data_AF-A0A2R8ZAY3-F1
#
_entry.id   AF-A0A2R8ZAY3-F1
#
_cell.length_a   1.000
_cell.length_b   1.000
_cell.length_c   1.000
_cell.angle_alpha   90.00
_cell.angle_beta   90.00
_cell.angle_gamma   90.00
#
_symmetry.space_group_name_H-M   'P 1'
#
loop_
_entity.id
_entity.type
_entity.pdbx_description
1 polymer ?
#
loop_
_entity_poly.entity_id
_entity_poly.type
_entity_poly.pdbx_seq_one_letter_code
_entity_poly.pdbx_strand_id
1 'polypeptide(L)'
;MTLSTEESIEMFGDINLTLGMLNKEDIVNKEDIYSHLTSVIQNTDILDDAIVQRLIYYASKDMRDNNMLREIRMLAGEVLVSLAAHDFNSVMYEVQSNFRILELPNEFVVLALAELATSYVSQSIPFMMMTLLTMQTMLRLAEDERMKGTFCIALEKFSKAIYKYVNHWRDFPYPRLDANRLSDKIFMLFRYIMEKWAPLASPMQTLSIVKAHGPTVSLLLHREDFRGYALGQVPWLLNQYKDKEIDFHVTQSLKQILTAAVLYDIGLPRSLRRSIFINLLQQVRRPCCQLQFLISTVFLEPAAHSNPGELMEFFDEQVRSNNEAIRVGILTLLRLAVNADEPRLRDHIISIERTVKIVMGDLSTKVRNSVLLLIQTMCEKSYIEAREGWPLIDYVFSQFATLNRNLVCRGYSFE
;
A
#
# COMPACT_ATOMS: atom_id res chain seq x y z
N MET A 1 -22.42 -38.15 -18.79
CA MET A 1 -21.16 -37.89 -19.53
C MET A 1 -21.37 -37.16 -20.85
N THR A 2 -22.61 -36.88 -21.29
CA THR A 2 -22.89 -36.20 -22.58
C THR A 2 -23.21 -34.70 -22.45
N LEU A 3 -23.75 -34.24 -21.31
CA LEU A 3 -24.13 -32.84 -21.08
C LEU A 3 -22.95 -31.85 -21.01
N SER A 4 -21.84 -32.23 -20.37
CA SER A 4 -20.64 -31.36 -20.26
C SER A 4 -19.94 -31.12 -21.59
N THR A 5 -20.05 -32.08 -22.51
CA THR A 5 -19.48 -31.98 -23.86
C THR A 5 -20.30 -31.06 -24.76
N GLU A 6 -21.64 -31.07 -24.66
CA GLU A 6 -22.50 -30.19 -25.46
C GLU A 6 -22.36 -28.71 -25.05
N GLU A 7 -22.33 -28.41 -23.74
CA GLU A 7 -22.07 -27.06 -23.23
C GLU A 7 -20.69 -26.53 -23.65
N SER A 8 -19.67 -27.40 -23.63
CA SER A 8 -18.33 -27.01 -24.10
C SER A 8 -18.33 -26.69 -25.61
N ILE A 9 -19.05 -27.47 -26.43
CA ILE A 9 -19.08 -27.31 -27.89
C ILE A 9 -19.86 -26.04 -28.29
N GLU A 10 -20.96 -25.71 -27.61
CA GLU A 10 -21.68 -24.45 -27.83
C GLU A 10 -20.81 -23.24 -27.44
N MET A 11 -20.14 -23.30 -26.28
CA MET A 11 -19.21 -22.25 -25.83
C MET A 11 -18.02 -22.07 -26.79
N PHE A 12 -17.45 -23.15 -27.34
CA PHE A 12 -16.39 -23.07 -28.35
C PHE A 12 -16.88 -22.55 -29.71
N GLY A 13 -18.14 -22.79 -30.06
CA GLY A 13 -18.81 -22.18 -31.22
C GLY A 13 -18.95 -20.67 -31.05
N ASP A 14 -19.36 -20.22 -29.87
CA ASP A 14 -19.51 -18.81 -29.53
C ASP A 14 -18.16 -18.07 -29.51
N ILE A 15 -17.08 -18.67 -29.01
CA ILE A 15 -15.74 -18.04 -29.02
C ILE A 15 -15.21 -17.87 -30.45
N ASN A 16 -15.41 -18.85 -31.34
CA ASN A 16 -14.98 -18.75 -32.74
C ASN A 16 -15.80 -17.72 -33.54
N LEU A 17 -17.10 -17.59 -33.25
CA LEU A 17 -17.95 -16.51 -33.77
C LEU A 17 -17.48 -15.14 -33.25
N THR A 18 -17.20 -15.03 -31.96
CA THR A 18 -16.68 -13.82 -31.30
C THR A 18 -15.33 -13.37 -31.89
N LEU A 19 -14.44 -14.32 -32.18
CA LEU A 19 -13.17 -14.07 -32.88
C LEU A 19 -13.37 -13.57 -34.33
N GLY A 20 -14.43 -14.03 -34.99
CA GLY A 20 -14.85 -13.53 -36.30
C GLY A 20 -15.37 -12.08 -36.27
N MET A 21 -16.02 -11.69 -35.16
CA MET A 21 -16.55 -10.33 -34.94
C MET A 21 -15.45 -9.32 -34.58
N LEU A 22 -14.42 -9.71 -33.82
CA LEU A 22 -13.25 -8.87 -33.52
C LEU A 22 -12.52 -8.35 -34.77
N ASN A 23 -12.64 -9.07 -35.89
CA ASN A 23 -12.04 -8.71 -37.17
C ASN A 23 -12.95 -7.85 -38.06
N LYS A 24 -14.25 -7.67 -37.73
CA LYS A 24 -15.27 -7.16 -38.66
C LYS A 24 -16.13 -5.99 -38.17
N GLU A 25 -16.05 -5.52 -36.92
CA GLU A 25 -17.02 -4.52 -36.40
C GLU A 25 -16.43 -3.30 -35.65
N ASP A 26 -17.28 -2.27 -35.54
CA ASP A 26 -17.09 -0.95 -34.94
C ASP A 26 -16.66 -0.98 -33.46
N ILE A 27 -16.04 0.12 -33.01
CA ILE A 27 -15.45 0.32 -31.67
C ILE A 27 -16.40 -0.06 -30.52
N VAL A 28 -17.71 0.17 -30.66
CA VAL A 28 -18.72 -0.06 -29.61
C VAL A 28 -18.90 -1.55 -29.28
N ASN A 29 -18.85 -2.43 -30.28
CA ASN A 29 -19.07 -3.86 -30.05
C ASN A 29 -17.86 -4.53 -29.39
N LYS A 30 -16.66 -3.93 -29.51
CA LYS A 30 -15.43 -4.49 -28.95
C LYS A 30 -15.37 -4.40 -27.42
N GLU A 31 -15.99 -3.38 -26.82
CA GLU A 31 -16.04 -3.24 -25.35
C GLU A 31 -16.81 -4.39 -24.70
N ASP A 32 -18.01 -4.67 -25.22
CA ASP A 32 -18.85 -5.77 -24.75
C ASP A 32 -18.16 -7.12 -24.99
N ILE A 33 -17.55 -7.32 -26.15
CA ILE A 33 -16.82 -8.54 -26.49
C ILE A 33 -15.69 -8.80 -25.49
N TYR A 34 -14.79 -7.83 -25.25
CA TYR A 34 -13.68 -8.04 -24.32
C TYR A 34 -14.16 -8.24 -22.88
N SER A 35 -15.24 -7.56 -22.47
CA SER A 35 -15.84 -7.76 -21.14
C SER A 35 -16.38 -9.18 -20.95
N HIS A 36 -17.08 -9.73 -21.96
CA HIS A 36 -17.56 -11.11 -21.95
C HIS A 36 -16.41 -12.11 -22.02
N LEU A 37 -15.40 -11.86 -22.86
CA LEU A 37 -14.24 -12.75 -22.98
C LEU A 37 -13.47 -12.88 -21.67
N THR A 38 -13.29 -11.79 -20.91
CA THR A 38 -12.64 -11.85 -19.59
C THR A 38 -13.37 -12.82 -18.66
N SER A 39 -14.70 -12.74 -18.58
CA SER A 39 -15.47 -13.60 -17.69
C SER A 39 -15.47 -15.06 -18.17
N VAL A 40 -15.56 -15.31 -19.47
CA VAL A 40 -15.50 -16.66 -20.04
C VAL A 40 -14.14 -17.30 -19.80
N ILE A 41 -13.04 -16.58 -20.07
CA ILE A 41 -11.67 -17.10 -19.91
C ILE A 41 -11.37 -17.45 -18.45
N GLN A 42 -11.88 -16.65 -17.50
CA GLN A 42 -11.69 -16.88 -16.07
C GLN A 42 -12.51 -18.05 -15.53
N ASN A 43 -13.65 -18.38 -16.15
CA ASN A 43 -14.53 -19.47 -15.73
C ASN A 43 -14.29 -20.79 -16.48
N THR A 44 -13.49 -20.76 -17.54
CA THR A 44 -13.18 -21.94 -18.35
C THR A 44 -11.86 -22.55 -17.90
N ASP A 45 -11.85 -23.84 -17.56
CA ASP A 45 -10.63 -24.53 -17.10
C ASP A 45 -9.68 -24.90 -18.24
N ILE A 46 -10.20 -25.18 -19.44
CA ILE A 46 -9.39 -25.64 -20.60
C ILE A 46 -9.91 -24.96 -21.86
N LEU A 47 -9.05 -24.15 -22.49
CA LEU A 47 -9.26 -23.59 -23.81
C LEU A 47 -8.34 -24.27 -24.83
N ASP A 48 -8.80 -24.42 -26.07
CA ASP A 48 -7.98 -24.96 -27.15
C ASP A 48 -6.81 -24.03 -27.48
N ASP A 49 -5.61 -24.60 -27.66
CA ASP A 49 -4.37 -23.86 -27.89
C ASP A 49 -4.48 -22.92 -29.10
N ALA A 50 -5.16 -23.32 -30.18
CA ALA A 50 -5.30 -22.48 -31.38
C ALA A 50 -6.21 -21.27 -31.11
N ILE A 51 -7.24 -21.44 -30.27
CA ILE A 51 -8.10 -20.34 -29.83
C ILE A 51 -7.32 -19.38 -28.93
N VAL A 52 -6.54 -19.91 -27.98
CA VAL A 52 -5.69 -19.11 -27.08
C VAL A 52 -4.72 -18.26 -27.90
N GLN A 53 -3.97 -18.84 -28.85
CA GLN A 53 -3.03 -18.07 -29.67
C GLN A 53 -3.71 -16.97 -30.49
N ARG A 54 -4.91 -17.24 -31.02
CA ARG A 54 -5.69 -16.21 -31.75
C ARG A 54 -6.14 -15.09 -30.83
N LEU A 55 -6.64 -15.42 -29.64
CA LEU A 55 -7.06 -14.42 -28.65
C LEU A 55 -5.88 -13.57 -28.18
N ILE A 56 -4.70 -14.19 -27.93
CA ILE A 56 -3.45 -13.48 -27.61
C ILE A 56 -3.13 -12.45 -28.70
N TYR A 57 -3.17 -12.87 -29.96
CA TYR A 57 -2.89 -11.98 -31.09
C TYR A 57 -3.86 -10.79 -31.17
N TYR A 58 -5.17 -11.04 -31.12
CA TYR A 58 -6.17 -9.96 -31.23
C TYR A 58 -6.13 -9.02 -30.02
N ALA A 59 -6.04 -9.56 -28.81
CA ALA A 59 -5.94 -8.77 -27.59
C ALA A 59 -4.66 -7.92 -27.59
N SER A 60 -3.50 -8.49 -27.94
CA SER A 60 -2.23 -7.74 -28.06
C SER A 60 -2.32 -6.63 -29.12
N LYS A 61 -2.94 -6.92 -30.27
CA LYS A 61 -3.10 -5.95 -31.36
C LYS A 61 -3.98 -4.78 -30.94
N ASP A 62 -5.18 -5.05 -30.44
CA ASP A 62 -6.16 -4.01 -30.09
C ASP A 62 -5.71 -3.22 -28.84
N MET A 63 -5.08 -3.88 -27.86
CA MET A 63 -4.49 -3.21 -26.69
C MET A 63 -3.45 -2.13 -27.09
N ARG A 64 -2.70 -2.37 -28.18
CA ARG A 64 -1.64 -1.47 -28.65
C ARG A 64 -2.12 -0.46 -29.70
N ASP A 65 -3.32 -0.60 -30.24
CA ASP A 65 -3.83 0.29 -31.28
C ASP A 65 -4.17 1.67 -30.69
N ASN A 66 -3.54 2.72 -31.19
CA ASN A 66 -3.77 4.08 -30.73
C ASN A 66 -5.09 4.69 -31.24
N ASN A 67 -5.73 4.06 -32.23
CA ASN A 67 -7.05 4.48 -32.72
C ASN A 67 -8.19 3.97 -31.83
N MET A 68 -7.92 2.99 -30.97
CA MET A 68 -8.89 2.41 -30.06
C MET A 68 -9.05 3.28 -28.80
N LEU A 69 -10.27 3.31 -28.25
CA LEU A 69 -10.56 3.96 -26.97
C LEU A 69 -9.74 3.35 -25.84
N ARG A 70 -9.39 4.18 -24.86
CA ARG A 70 -8.50 3.79 -23.75
C ARG A 70 -9.10 2.63 -22.94
N GLU A 71 -10.41 2.65 -22.74
CA GLU A 71 -11.21 1.66 -22.01
C GLU A 71 -11.13 0.29 -22.71
N ILE A 72 -11.30 0.25 -24.03
CA ILE A 72 -11.21 -1.00 -24.80
C ILE A 72 -9.78 -1.55 -24.76
N ARG A 73 -8.77 -0.68 -24.81
CA ARG A 73 -7.37 -1.09 -24.70
C ARG A 73 -7.05 -1.66 -23.32
N MET A 74 -7.66 -1.12 -22.25
CA MET A 74 -7.59 -1.69 -20.91
C MET A 74 -8.21 -3.09 -20.88
N LEU A 75 -9.42 -3.25 -21.37
CA LEU A 75 -10.13 -4.54 -21.40
C LEU A 75 -9.37 -5.58 -22.25
N ALA A 76 -8.83 -5.19 -23.40
CA ALA A 76 -7.99 -6.06 -24.22
C ALA A 76 -6.72 -6.49 -23.47
N GLY A 77 -6.11 -5.58 -22.69
CA GLY A 77 -5.00 -5.91 -21.80
C GLY A 77 -5.38 -6.86 -20.67
N GLU A 78 -6.56 -6.69 -20.06
CA GLU A 78 -7.09 -7.58 -19.02
C GLU A 78 -7.38 -8.98 -19.55
N VAL A 79 -7.95 -9.09 -20.76
CA VAL A 79 -8.12 -10.37 -21.47
C VAL A 79 -6.76 -11.01 -21.72
N LEU A 80 -5.79 -10.24 -22.23
CA LEU A 80 -4.44 -10.75 -22.50
C LEU A 80 -3.77 -11.30 -21.23
N VAL A 81 -3.89 -10.60 -20.09
CA VAL A 81 -3.37 -11.07 -18.80
C VAL A 81 -4.15 -12.27 -18.27
N SER A 82 -5.47 -12.34 -18.48
CA SER A 82 -6.31 -13.46 -18.07
C SER A 82 -5.97 -14.75 -18.83
N LEU A 83 -5.61 -14.64 -20.13
CA LEU A 83 -5.13 -15.77 -20.94
C LEU A 83 -3.85 -16.42 -20.39
N ALA A 84 -3.08 -15.72 -19.55
CA ALA A 84 -1.87 -16.28 -18.95
C ALA A 84 -2.16 -17.43 -17.96
N ALA A 85 -3.40 -17.60 -17.52
CA ALA A 85 -3.83 -18.79 -16.78
C ALA A 85 -3.78 -20.06 -17.65
N HIS A 86 -3.99 -19.91 -18.95
CA HIS A 86 -4.01 -21.00 -19.94
C HIS A 86 -2.64 -21.22 -20.58
N ASP A 87 -2.01 -20.15 -21.07
CA ASP A 87 -0.66 -20.20 -21.63
C ASP A 87 0.17 -18.96 -21.24
N PHE A 88 0.80 -19.04 -20.06
CA PHE A 88 1.64 -17.96 -19.54
C PHE A 88 2.80 -17.62 -20.48
N ASN A 89 3.47 -18.62 -21.06
CA ASN A 89 4.70 -18.39 -21.81
C ASN A 89 4.42 -17.66 -23.13
N SER A 90 3.34 -18.02 -23.84
CA SER A 90 2.96 -17.33 -25.06
C SER A 90 2.49 -15.90 -24.80
N VAL A 91 1.70 -15.69 -23.74
CA VAL A 91 1.31 -14.33 -23.33
C VAL A 91 2.54 -13.50 -22.98
N MET A 92 3.43 -14.02 -22.14
CA MET A 92 4.64 -13.31 -21.72
C MET A 92 5.55 -13.00 -22.90
N TYR A 93 5.71 -13.94 -23.83
CA TYR A 93 6.47 -13.74 -25.07
C TYR A 93 5.88 -12.65 -25.94
N GLU A 94 4.57 -12.68 -26.20
CA GLU A 94 3.87 -11.66 -27.00
C GLU A 94 4.06 -10.27 -26.38
N VAL A 95 3.86 -10.14 -25.06
CA VAL A 95 4.02 -8.85 -24.37
C VAL A 95 5.48 -8.38 -24.39
N GLN A 96 6.46 -9.24 -24.09
CA GLN A 96 7.88 -8.86 -24.10
C GLN A 96 8.42 -8.54 -25.50
N SER A 97 7.91 -9.19 -26.56
CA SER A 97 8.31 -8.90 -27.95
C SER A 97 7.99 -7.45 -28.37
N ASN A 98 7.01 -6.85 -27.70
CA ASN A 98 6.56 -5.47 -27.87
C ASN A 98 7.18 -4.50 -26.85
N PHE A 99 8.13 -4.97 -26.03
CA PHE A 99 8.85 -4.20 -25.02
C PHE A 99 10.34 -4.17 -25.39
N ARG A 100 10.72 -3.29 -26.33
CA ARG A 100 12.05 -3.30 -26.98
C ARG A 100 13.02 -2.30 -26.37
N ILE A 101 14.30 -2.66 -26.30
CA ILE A 101 15.35 -1.78 -25.77
C ILE A 101 15.40 -0.44 -26.53
N LEU A 102 15.66 0.64 -25.81
CA LEU A 102 15.85 2.00 -26.36
C LEU A 102 14.67 2.57 -27.17
N GLU A 103 13.49 1.95 -27.10
CA GLU A 103 12.26 2.43 -27.72
C GLU A 103 11.22 2.67 -26.63
N LEU A 104 10.48 3.79 -26.70
CA LEU A 104 9.41 4.04 -25.73
C LEU A 104 8.24 3.07 -26.01
N PRO A 105 7.86 2.21 -25.05
CA PRO A 105 6.82 1.20 -25.28
C PRO A 105 5.43 1.83 -25.24
N ASN A 106 4.46 1.10 -25.78
CA ASN A 106 3.05 1.41 -25.59
C ASN A 106 2.68 1.32 -24.09
N GLU A 107 1.90 2.28 -23.58
CA GLU A 107 1.44 2.33 -22.18
C GLU A 107 0.92 0.97 -21.68
N PHE A 108 0.05 0.34 -22.47
CA PHE A 108 -0.62 -0.88 -22.07
C PHE A 108 0.26 -2.12 -22.07
N VAL A 109 1.36 -2.12 -22.85
CA VAL A 109 2.37 -3.19 -22.77
C VAL A 109 3.04 -3.15 -21.40
N VAL A 110 3.36 -1.96 -20.90
CA VAL A 110 3.98 -1.78 -19.57
C VAL A 110 3.01 -2.19 -18.47
N LEU A 111 1.73 -1.80 -18.58
CA LEU A 111 0.68 -2.19 -17.63
C LEU A 111 0.45 -3.70 -17.63
N ALA A 112 0.38 -4.35 -18.81
CA ALA A 112 0.22 -5.80 -18.91
C ALA A 112 1.40 -6.55 -18.26
N LEU A 113 2.65 -6.13 -18.47
CA LEU A 113 3.81 -6.69 -17.77
C LEU A 113 3.70 -6.53 -16.26
N ALA A 114 3.24 -5.36 -15.81
CA ALA A 114 3.07 -5.07 -14.39
C ALA A 114 1.99 -5.97 -13.76
N GLU A 115 0.86 -6.18 -14.44
CA GLU A 115 -0.20 -7.09 -13.99
C GLU A 115 0.28 -8.54 -13.93
N LEU A 116 0.94 -9.03 -15.00
CA LEU A 116 1.49 -10.39 -15.05
C LEU A 116 2.42 -10.65 -13.87
N ALA A 117 3.30 -9.68 -13.56
CA ALA A 117 4.23 -9.78 -12.45
C ALA A 117 3.54 -9.98 -11.09
N THR A 118 2.38 -9.37 -10.84
CA THR A 118 1.66 -9.50 -9.57
C THR A 118 0.70 -10.68 -9.53
N SER A 119 0.03 -10.99 -10.64
CA SER A 119 -0.96 -12.07 -10.71
C SER A 119 -0.29 -13.45 -10.81
N TYR A 120 0.83 -13.53 -11.53
CA TYR A 120 1.57 -14.76 -11.79
C TYR A 120 3.03 -14.62 -11.34
N VAL A 121 3.22 -14.32 -10.05
CA VAL A 121 4.55 -13.99 -9.48
C VAL A 121 5.56 -15.10 -9.77
N SER A 122 5.21 -16.36 -9.51
CA SER A 122 6.09 -17.51 -9.76
C SER A 122 6.57 -17.54 -11.21
N GLN A 123 5.65 -17.51 -12.16
CA GLN A 123 5.94 -17.65 -13.58
C GLN A 123 6.68 -16.44 -14.15
N SER A 124 6.46 -15.25 -13.57
CA SER A 124 7.05 -13.99 -14.04
C SER A 124 8.50 -13.78 -13.61
N ILE A 125 8.91 -14.30 -12.46
CA ILE A 125 10.24 -14.06 -11.90
C ILE A 125 11.40 -14.45 -12.84
N PRO A 126 11.37 -15.60 -13.56
CA PRO A 126 12.38 -15.95 -14.55
C PRO A 126 12.60 -14.91 -15.66
N PHE A 127 11.55 -14.17 -16.04
CA PHE A 127 11.59 -13.17 -17.10
C PHE A 127 11.95 -11.76 -16.59
N MET A 128 11.85 -11.54 -15.28
CA MET A 128 11.93 -10.22 -14.64
C MET A 128 13.26 -9.50 -14.91
N MET A 129 14.37 -10.23 -14.92
CA MET A 129 15.69 -9.61 -15.10
C MET A 129 15.81 -8.88 -16.44
N MET A 130 15.37 -9.51 -17.53
CA MET A 130 15.39 -8.90 -18.86
C MET A 130 14.38 -7.76 -18.95
N THR A 131 13.17 -7.92 -18.39
CA THR A 131 12.18 -6.84 -18.33
C THR A 131 12.72 -5.59 -17.63
N LEU A 132 13.36 -5.74 -16.46
CA LEU A 132 13.91 -4.61 -15.71
C LEU A 132 15.09 -3.94 -16.44
N LEU A 133 15.96 -4.72 -17.09
CA LEU A 133 17.04 -4.20 -17.92
C LEU A 133 16.50 -3.37 -19.08
N THR A 134 15.49 -3.88 -19.79
CA THR A 134 14.85 -3.17 -20.89
C THR A 134 14.17 -1.90 -20.39
N MET A 135 13.39 -1.97 -19.31
CA MET A 135 12.73 -0.83 -18.68
C MET A 135 13.75 0.28 -18.33
N GLN A 136 14.93 -0.09 -17.82
CA GLN A 136 16.00 0.84 -17.49
C GLN A 136 16.45 1.69 -18.69
N THR A 137 16.43 1.13 -19.90
CA THR A 137 16.77 1.87 -21.13
C THR A 137 15.69 2.88 -21.54
N MET A 138 14.44 2.65 -21.13
CA MET A 138 13.27 3.43 -21.53
C MET A 138 12.94 4.58 -20.57
N LEU A 139 13.35 4.50 -19.30
CA LEU A 139 13.05 5.54 -18.30
C LEU A 139 13.51 6.94 -18.73
N ARG A 140 14.59 7.03 -19.52
CA ARG A 140 15.10 8.31 -20.02
C ARG A 140 14.29 8.88 -21.18
N LEU A 141 13.53 8.04 -21.86
CA LEU A 141 12.69 8.40 -23.00
C LEU A 141 11.29 8.88 -22.59
N ALA A 142 10.90 8.63 -21.33
CA ALA A 142 9.59 9.01 -20.82
C ALA A 142 9.56 10.50 -20.47
N GLU A 143 9.00 11.31 -21.37
CA GLU A 143 8.79 12.75 -21.15
C GLU A 143 7.41 13.06 -20.57
N ASP A 144 6.37 12.41 -21.10
CA ASP A 144 4.98 12.63 -20.73
C ASP A 144 4.65 12.11 -19.32
N GLU A 145 3.80 12.85 -18.60
CA GLU A 145 3.36 12.47 -17.24
C GLU A 145 2.67 11.10 -17.19
N ARG A 146 1.86 10.77 -18.21
CA ARG A 146 1.17 9.47 -18.30
C ARG A 146 2.17 8.32 -18.30
N MET A 147 3.16 8.35 -19.19
CA MET A 147 4.17 7.30 -19.27
C MET A 147 5.02 7.22 -18.00
N LYS A 148 5.36 8.36 -17.39
CA LYS A 148 6.05 8.36 -16.09
C LYS A 148 5.20 7.68 -15.00
N GLY A 149 3.90 7.96 -14.95
CA GLY A 149 2.94 7.29 -14.07
C GLY A 149 2.89 5.79 -14.32
N THR A 150 2.83 5.37 -15.58
CA THR A 150 2.85 3.95 -15.97
C THR A 150 4.11 3.23 -15.54
N PHE A 151 5.29 3.85 -15.70
CA PHE A 151 6.54 3.28 -15.18
C PHE A 151 6.57 3.22 -13.65
N CYS A 152 5.93 4.15 -12.94
CA CYS A 152 5.77 4.06 -11.49
C CYS A 152 4.88 2.88 -11.08
N ILE A 153 3.76 2.65 -11.79
CA ILE A 153 2.89 1.48 -11.56
C ILE A 153 3.67 0.19 -11.79
N ALA A 154 4.43 0.10 -12.87
CA ALA A 154 5.28 -1.06 -13.14
C ALA A 154 6.33 -1.27 -12.05
N LEU A 155 7.01 -0.19 -11.61
CA LEU A 155 7.96 -0.28 -10.51
C LEU A 155 7.31 -0.76 -9.21
N GLU A 156 6.11 -0.25 -8.87
CA GLU A 156 5.34 -0.70 -7.72
C GLU A 156 5.09 -2.22 -7.77
N LYS A 157 4.57 -2.71 -8.91
CA LYS A 157 4.18 -4.11 -9.09
C LYS A 157 5.38 -5.05 -9.15
N PHE A 158 6.44 -4.67 -9.87
CA PHE A 158 7.69 -5.43 -9.90
C PHE A 158 8.33 -5.50 -8.51
N SER A 159 8.38 -4.39 -7.77
CA SER A 159 8.89 -4.37 -6.39
C SER A 159 8.09 -5.31 -5.48
N LYS A 160 6.74 -5.32 -5.57
CA LYS A 160 5.88 -6.25 -4.80
C LYS A 160 6.15 -7.71 -5.17
N ALA A 161 6.22 -8.02 -6.45
CA ALA A 161 6.46 -9.38 -6.96
C ALA A 161 7.82 -9.91 -6.49
N ILE A 162 8.88 -9.10 -6.63
CA ILE A 162 10.23 -9.45 -6.20
C ILE A 162 10.33 -9.53 -4.69
N TYR A 163 9.68 -8.64 -3.93
CA TYR A 163 9.60 -8.72 -2.47
C TYR A 163 8.96 -10.03 -2.00
N LYS A 164 7.86 -10.45 -2.64
CA LYS A 164 7.22 -11.75 -2.36
C LYS A 164 8.19 -12.90 -2.64
N TYR A 165 8.87 -12.87 -3.78
CA TYR A 165 9.88 -13.87 -4.15
C TYR A 165 11.05 -13.93 -3.16
N VAL A 166 11.67 -12.79 -2.81
CA VAL A 166 12.81 -12.74 -1.87
C VAL A 166 12.46 -13.40 -0.53
N ASN A 167 11.27 -13.14 -0.01
CA ASN A 167 10.84 -13.62 1.29
C ASN A 167 10.27 -15.06 1.29
N HIS A 168 9.82 -15.56 0.13
CA HIS A 168 9.14 -16.85 0.00
C HIS A 168 9.74 -17.72 -1.11
N TRP A 169 11.01 -17.53 -1.48
CA TRP A 169 11.62 -18.20 -2.64
C TRP A 169 11.57 -19.74 -2.55
N ARG A 170 11.49 -20.29 -1.32
CA ARG A 170 11.39 -21.73 -1.08
C ARG A 170 10.07 -22.32 -1.59
N ASP A 171 9.03 -21.51 -1.71
CA ASP A 171 7.71 -21.92 -2.18
C ASP A 171 7.64 -21.92 -3.73
N PHE A 172 8.70 -21.50 -4.41
CA PHE A 172 8.74 -21.38 -5.87
C PHE A 172 9.27 -22.67 -6.50
N PRO A 173 8.69 -23.12 -7.62
CA PRO A 173 9.03 -24.41 -8.23
C PRO A 173 10.36 -24.42 -9.00
N TYR A 174 11.17 -23.35 -8.92
CA TYR A 174 12.41 -23.17 -9.68
C TYR A 174 13.62 -23.00 -8.76
N PRO A 175 14.85 -23.26 -9.24
CA PRO A 175 16.07 -22.95 -8.50
C PRO A 175 16.13 -21.47 -8.11
N ARG A 176 16.76 -21.19 -6.96
CA ARG A 176 16.94 -19.83 -6.45
C ARG A 176 17.69 -18.98 -7.49
N LEU A 177 16.93 -18.11 -8.17
CA LEU A 177 17.46 -17.02 -8.97
C LEU A 177 18.12 -15.99 -8.07
N ASP A 178 19.11 -15.29 -8.64
CA ASP A 178 19.89 -14.28 -7.95
C ASP A 178 19.02 -13.04 -7.65
N ALA A 179 18.33 -13.09 -6.52
CA ALA A 179 17.43 -12.04 -6.05
C ALA A 179 18.16 -10.70 -5.87
N ASN A 180 19.46 -10.74 -5.55
CA ASN A 180 20.29 -9.56 -5.39
C ASN A 180 20.38 -8.77 -6.70
N ARG A 181 20.54 -9.45 -7.83
CA ARG A 181 20.59 -8.81 -9.15
C ARG A 181 19.27 -8.15 -9.55
N LEU A 182 18.14 -8.77 -9.19
CA LEU A 182 16.82 -8.15 -9.41
C LEU A 182 16.70 -6.85 -8.61
N SER A 183 17.13 -6.86 -7.35
CA SER A 183 17.10 -5.69 -6.50
C SER A 183 18.08 -4.59 -6.92
N ASP A 184 19.25 -4.94 -7.47
CA ASP A 184 20.15 -3.95 -8.06
C ASP A 184 19.45 -3.18 -9.20
N LYS A 185 18.65 -3.86 -10.02
CA LYS A 185 17.89 -3.21 -11.11
C LYS A 185 16.76 -2.36 -10.57
N ILE A 186 16.00 -2.83 -9.59
CA ILE A 186 14.97 -2.01 -8.93
C ILE A 186 15.60 -0.77 -8.30
N PHE A 187 16.75 -0.89 -7.63
CA PHE A 187 17.47 0.23 -7.07
C PHE A 187 17.83 1.28 -8.12
N MET A 188 18.35 0.87 -9.27
CA MET A 188 18.72 1.78 -10.36
C MET A 188 17.50 2.53 -10.94
N LEU A 189 16.38 1.84 -11.12
CA LEU A 189 15.13 2.44 -11.59
C LEU A 189 14.60 3.45 -10.57
N PHE A 190 14.50 3.04 -9.30
CA PHE A 190 14.00 3.87 -8.22
C PHE A 190 14.85 5.12 -8.02
N ARG A 191 16.18 4.95 -8.00
CA ARG A 191 17.10 6.07 -7.88
C ARG A 191 16.92 7.10 -8.98
N TYR A 192 16.75 6.66 -10.22
CA TYR A 192 16.48 7.58 -11.33
C TYR A 192 15.18 8.36 -11.12
N ILE A 193 14.10 7.69 -10.73
CA ILE A 193 12.80 8.34 -10.47
C ILE A 193 12.93 9.37 -9.34
N MET A 194 13.59 9.00 -8.24
CA MET A 194 13.78 9.90 -7.09
C MET A 194 14.67 11.11 -7.41
N GLU A 195 15.69 10.94 -8.25
CA GLU A 195 16.60 12.03 -8.61
C GLU A 195 16.06 12.93 -9.74
N LYS A 196 15.29 12.38 -10.69
CA LYS A 196 14.89 13.09 -11.92
C LYS A 196 13.41 13.46 -11.97
N TRP A 197 12.53 12.65 -11.40
CA TRP A 197 11.08 12.85 -11.50
C TRP A 197 10.50 13.44 -10.22
N ALA A 198 10.85 12.90 -9.05
CA ALA A 198 10.31 13.33 -7.76
C ALA A 198 10.46 14.83 -7.47
N PRO A 199 11.57 15.53 -7.82
CA PRO A 199 11.72 16.96 -7.56
C PRO A 199 10.80 17.86 -8.41
N LEU A 200 10.34 17.35 -9.56
CA LEU A 200 9.56 18.10 -10.55
C LEU A 200 8.12 17.58 -10.66
N ALA A 201 7.71 16.72 -9.73
CA ALA A 201 6.47 15.97 -9.85
C ALA A 201 5.23 16.86 -9.63
N SER A 202 4.27 16.76 -10.56
CA SER A 202 2.90 17.27 -10.34
C SER A 202 2.17 16.46 -9.26
N PRO A 203 1.00 16.90 -8.76
CA PRO A 203 0.25 16.14 -7.75
C PRO A 203 -0.12 14.71 -8.20
N MET A 204 -0.54 14.54 -9.46
CA MET A 204 -0.87 13.22 -10.03
C MET A 204 0.36 12.31 -10.13
N GLN A 205 1.49 12.87 -10.56
CA GLN A 205 2.74 12.13 -10.62
C GLN A 205 3.27 11.78 -9.22
N THR A 206 3.13 12.70 -8.26
CA THR A 206 3.52 12.49 -6.86
C THR A 206 2.80 11.29 -6.27
N LEU A 207 1.48 11.18 -6.51
CA LEU A 207 0.70 10.02 -6.05
C LEU A 207 1.24 8.70 -6.61
N SER A 208 1.59 8.67 -7.90
CA SER A 208 2.16 7.48 -8.55
C SER A 208 3.51 7.10 -7.97
N ILE A 209 4.38 8.09 -7.70
CA ILE A 209 5.68 7.87 -7.06
C ILE A 209 5.48 7.37 -5.62
N VAL A 210 4.56 7.96 -4.85
CA VAL A 210 4.23 7.52 -3.48
C VAL A 210 3.79 6.06 -3.47
N LYS A 211 2.87 5.66 -4.36
CA LYS A 211 2.40 4.26 -4.46
C LYS A 211 3.55 3.28 -4.74
N ALA A 212 4.49 3.66 -5.61
CA ALA A 212 5.68 2.86 -5.91
C ALA A 212 6.73 2.86 -4.78
N HIS A 213 6.79 3.92 -3.97
CA HIS A 213 7.81 4.14 -2.96
C HIS A 213 7.79 3.09 -1.86
N GLY A 214 6.62 2.79 -1.29
CA GLY A 214 6.46 1.82 -0.20
C GLY A 214 7.03 0.44 -0.53
N PRO A 215 6.53 -0.24 -1.58
CA PRO A 215 7.02 -1.57 -1.95
C PRO A 215 8.49 -1.58 -2.36
N THR A 216 8.95 -0.51 -3.01
CA THR A 216 10.34 -0.42 -3.49
C THR A 216 11.33 -0.28 -2.33
N VAL A 217 11.08 0.65 -1.40
CA VAL A 217 11.92 0.79 -0.21
C VAL A 217 11.88 -0.49 0.62
N SER A 218 10.70 -1.09 0.81
CA SER A 218 10.54 -2.36 1.54
C SER A 218 11.38 -3.50 0.93
N LEU A 219 11.40 -3.60 -0.41
CA LEU A 219 12.29 -4.52 -1.11
C LEU A 219 13.76 -4.20 -0.86
N LEU A 220 14.18 -2.95 -1.00
CA LEU A 220 15.59 -2.59 -0.87
C LEU A 220 16.16 -2.81 0.54
N LEU A 221 15.33 -2.84 1.58
CA LEU A 221 15.75 -3.05 2.96
C LEU A 221 16.39 -4.42 3.23
N HIS A 222 16.08 -5.45 2.43
CA HIS A 222 16.72 -6.78 2.58
C HIS A 222 18.23 -6.75 2.30
N ARG A 223 18.74 -5.70 1.65
CA ARG A 223 20.14 -5.52 1.23
C ARG A 223 20.84 -4.46 2.06
N GLU A 224 21.87 -4.86 2.80
CA GLU A 224 22.58 -3.98 3.74
C GLU A 224 23.20 -2.75 3.06
N ASP A 225 23.73 -2.92 1.85
CA ASP A 225 24.32 -1.88 1.01
C ASP A 225 23.31 -0.83 0.53
N PHE A 226 22.01 -1.17 0.46
CA PHE A 226 20.96 -0.24 0.06
C PHE A 226 20.20 0.39 1.24
N ARG A 227 20.29 -0.17 2.46
CA ARG A 227 19.55 0.30 3.64
C ARG A 227 19.71 1.79 3.89
N GLY A 228 20.93 2.32 3.80
CA GLY A 228 21.21 3.74 4.03
C GLY A 228 20.48 4.64 3.04
N TYR A 229 20.53 4.33 1.75
CA TYR A 229 19.80 5.08 0.73
C TYR A 229 18.28 4.92 0.89
N ALA A 230 17.80 3.69 1.09
CA ALA A 230 16.39 3.35 1.18
C ALA A 230 15.71 4.08 2.36
N LEU A 231 16.30 4.02 3.56
CA LEU A 231 15.81 4.76 4.72
C LEU A 231 15.97 6.28 4.54
N GLY A 232 17.00 6.71 3.82
CA GLY A 232 17.22 8.12 3.45
C GLY A 232 16.12 8.72 2.57
N GLN A 233 15.31 7.91 1.88
CA GLN A 233 14.16 8.40 1.09
C GLN A 233 12.88 8.59 1.92
N VAL A 234 12.78 8.00 3.11
CA VAL A 234 11.58 8.10 3.96
C VAL A 234 11.19 9.55 4.31
N PRO A 235 12.13 10.46 4.63
CA PRO A 235 11.79 11.88 4.82
C PRO A 235 11.08 12.53 3.64
N TRP A 236 11.44 12.17 2.39
CA TRP A 236 10.74 12.67 1.21
C TRP A 236 9.29 12.19 1.17
N LEU A 237 9.04 10.92 1.52
CA LEU A 237 7.71 10.33 1.60
C LEU A 237 6.84 11.06 2.65
N LEU A 238 7.40 11.32 3.83
CA LEU A 238 6.70 12.05 4.91
C LEU A 238 6.32 13.48 4.47
N ASN A 239 7.16 14.15 3.68
CA ASN A 239 6.88 15.49 3.16
C ASN A 239 5.74 15.53 2.12
N GLN A 240 5.22 14.38 1.68
CA GLN A 240 4.10 14.33 0.74
C GLN A 240 2.71 14.40 1.41
N TYR A 241 2.64 14.35 2.75
CA TYR A 241 1.37 14.58 3.46
C TYR A 241 0.80 15.96 3.13
N LYS A 242 -0.34 15.99 2.42
CA LYS A 242 -0.97 17.23 1.90
C LYS A 242 -2.48 17.07 1.89
N ASP A 243 -2.97 16.15 1.05
CA ASP A 243 -4.39 15.93 0.77
C ASP A 243 -4.82 14.48 1.03
N LYS A 244 -6.12 14.27 1.26
CA LYS A 244 -6.72 13.04 1.80
C LYS A 244 -6.32 11.77 1.04
N GLU A 245 -6.30 11.80 -0.29
CA GLU A 245 -5.93 10.63 -1.10
C GLU A 245 -4.44 10.29 -0.96
N ILE A 246 -3.58 11.30 -1.09
CA ILE A 246 -2.13 11.12 -0.94
C ILE A 246 -1.79 10.65 0.47
N ASP A 247 -2.40 11.22 1.50
CA ASP A 247 -2.13 10.88 2.90
C ASP A 247 -2.39 9.40 3.21
N PHE A 248 -3.43 8.82 2.62
CA PHE A 248 -3.71 7.39 2.74
C PHE A 248 -2.57 6.56 2.14
N HIS A 249 -2.15 6.89 0.92
CA HIS A 249 -1.09 6.15 0.23
C HIS A 249 0.30 6.36 0.85
N VAL A 250 0.57 7.54 1.42
CA VAL A 250 1.79 7.81 2.20
C VAL A 250 1.82 6.93 3.44
N THR A 251 0.72 6.88 4.20
CA THR A 251 0.63 6.06 5.42
C THR A 251 0.72 4.57 5.09
N GLN A 252 0.10 4.12 3.99
CA GLN A 252 0.18 2.74 3.51
C GLN A 252 1.61 2.36 3.10
N SER A 253 2.31 3.27 2.41
CA SER A 253 3.71 3.07 2.03
C SER A 253 4.62 3.01 3.25
N LEU A 254 4.37 3.87 4.23
CA LEU A 254 5.11 3.87 5.49
C LEU A 254 4.88 2.57 6.26
N LYS A 255 3.64 2.06 6.31
CA LYS A 255 3.33 0.74 6.89
C LYS A 255 4.21 -0.34 6.28
N GLN A 256 4.20 -0.48 4.96
CA GLN A 256 4.99 -1.51 4.27
C GLN A 256 6.48 -1.43 4.62
N ILE A 257 7.04 -0.22 4.65
CA ILE A 257 8.45 0.02 4.98
C ILE A 257 8.76 -0.42 6.41
N LEU A 258 7.89 -0.08 7.36
CA LEU A 258 8.07 -0.47 8.77
C LEU A 258 7.89 -1.98 8.95
N THR A 259 6.94 -2.60 8.27
CA THR A 259 6.73 -4.05 8.31
C THR A 259 7.99 -4.77 7.82
N ALA A 260 8.58 -4.28 6.71
CA ALA A 260 9.82 -4.81 6.18
C ALA A 260 11.02 -4.56 7.11
N ALA A 261 11.08 -3.39 7.75
CA ALA A 261 12.13 -3.10 8.73
C ALA A 261 12.06 -4.05 9.94
N VAL A 262 10.85 -4.39 10.41
CA VAL A 262 10.63 -5.41 11.43
C VAL A 262 11.04 -6.80 10.92
N LEU A 263 10.61 -7.17 9.70
CA LEU A 263 10.91 -8.48 9.11
C LEU A 263 12.43 -8.75 8.99
N TYR A 264 13.21 -7.71 8.67
CA TYR A 264 14.66 -7.81 8.49
C TYR A 264 15.48 -7.38 9.71
N ASP A 265 14.84 -7.18 10.87
CA ASP A 265 15.45 -6.73 12.12
C ASP A 265 16.33 -5.46 11.97
N ILE A 266 15.77 -4.44 11.32
CA ILE A 266 16.47 -3.19 11.01
C ILE A 266 16.13 -2.13 12.06
N GLY A 267 17.15 -1.74 12.82
CA GLY A 267 17.06 -0.61 13.74
C GLY A 267 16.94 0.73 13.00
N LEU A 268 15.78 1.40 13.15
CA LEU A 268 15.59 2.74 12.59
C LEU A 268 16.40 3.80 13.36
N PRO A 269 17.05 4.75 12.67
CA PRO A 269 17.70 5.89 13.32
C PRO A 269 16.70 6.70 14.17
N ARG A 270 17.15 7.16 15.35
CA ARG A 270 16.31 7.93 16.29
C ARG A 270 15.65 9.15 15.65
N SER A 271 16.40 9.90 14.83
CA SER A 271 15.91 11.08 14.11
C SER A 271 14.78 10.74 13.14
N LEU A 272 14.92 9.62 12.41
CA LEU A 272 13.92 9.15 11.46
C LEU A 272 12.66 8.69 12.20
N ARG A 273 12.80 7.89 13.26
CA ARG A 273 11.69 7.42 14.10
C ARG A 273 10.89 8.61 14.65
N ARG A 274 11.58 9.63 15.19
CA ARG A 274 10.95 10.84 15.71
C ARG A 274 10.21 11.63 14.62
N SER A 275 10.80 11.75 13.42
CA SER A 275 10.14 12.39 12.27
C SER A 275 8.86 11.66 11.86
N ILE A 276 8.89 10.33 11.83
CA ILE A 276 7.72 9.49 11.56
C ILE A 276 6.62 9.76 12.60
N PHE A 277 6.94 9.70 13.89
CA PHE A 277 5.96 9.93 14.95
C PHE A 277 5.33 11.32 14.90
N ILE A 278 6.12 12.36 14.65
CA ILE A 278 5.60 13.74 14.52
C ILE A 278 4.62 13.84 13.35
N ASN A 279 4.96 13.27 12.18
CA ASN A 279 4.09 13.30 11.02
C ASN A 279 2.79 12.51 11.26
N LEU A 280 2.87 11.31 11.85
CA LEU A 280 1.69 10.51 12.19
C LEU A 280 0.77 11.25 13.18
N LEU A 281 1.34 11.91 14.19
CA LEU A 281 0.58 12.71 15.15
C LEU A 281 -0.22 13.84 14.47
N GLN A 282 0.31 14.42 13.39
CA GLN A 282 -0.43 15.42 12.61
C GLN A 282 -1.61 14.79 11.86
N GLN A 283 -1.46 13.57 11.37
CA GLN A 283 -2.50 12.87 10.60
C GLN A 283 -3.64 12.33 11.46
N VAL A 284 -3.40 11.98 12.72
CA VAL A 284 -4.42 11.48 13.68
C VAL A 284 -5.56 12.47 13.89
N ARG A 285 -5.32 13.75 13.60
CA ARG A 285 -6.31 14.82 13.69
C ARG A 285 -7.36 14.76 12.58
N ARG A 286 -7.14 14.00 11.51
CA ARG A 286 -8.07 13.88 10.39
C ARG A 286 -9.06 12.74 10.67
N PRO A 287 -10.39 12.97 10.57
CA PRO A 287 -11.43 12.02 10.98
C PRO A 287 -11.69 10.94 9.92
N CYS A 288 -10.65 10.21 9.48
CA CYS A 288 -10.81 9.10 8.56
C CYS A 288 -10.52 7.77 9.28
N CYS A 289 -11.55 6.95 9.48
CA CYS A 289 -11.46 5.68 10.22
C CYS A 289 -10.39 4.73 9.67
N GLN A 290 -10.26 4.64 8.34
CA GLN A 290 -9.26 3.79 7.68
C GLN A 290 -7.83 4.28 7.93
N LEU A 291 -7.61 5.60 7.84
CA LEU A 291 -6.32 6.21 8.14
C LEU A 291 -5.94 6.00 9.61
N GLN A 292 -6.92 6.07 10.51
CA GLN A 292 -6.70 5.92 11.94
C GLN A 292 -6.27 4.48 12.33
N PHE A 293 -6.86 3.46 11.71
CA PHE A 293 -6.39 2.07 11.83
C PHE A 293 -4.99 1.86 11.24
N LEU A 294 -4.73 2.47 10.08
CA LEU A 294 -3.40 2.39 9.49
C LEU A 294 -2.36 3.01 10.41
N ILE A 295 -2.61 4.22 10.91
CA ILE A 295 -1.74 4.93 11.83
C ILE A 295 -1.49 4.09 13.08
N SER A 296 -2.50 3.42 13.65
CA SER A 296 -2.29 2.57 14.82
C SER A 296 -1.35 1.42 14.51
N THR A 297 -1.52 0.73 13.38
CA THR A 297 -0.61 -0.35 12.96
C THR A 297 0.82 0.16 12.71
N VAL A 298 0.96 1.28 11.99
CA VAL A 298 2.24 1.93 11.67
C VAL A 298 2.96 2.42 12.92
N PHE A 299 2.21 2.90 13.92
CA PHE A 299 2.77 3.43 15.15
C PHE A 299 3.26 2.30 16.07
N LEU A 300 2.59 1.14 16.04
CA LEU A 300 2.94 -0.02 16.85
C LEU A 300 4.06 -0.89 16.23
N GLU A 301 4.20 -0.93 14.91
CA GLU A 301 5.25 -1.75 14.28
C GLU A 301 6.69 -1.38 14.71
N PRO A 302 7.08 -0.09 14.76
CA PRO A 302 8.36 0.31 15.34
C PRO A 302 8.47 -0.04 16.82
N ALA A 303 7.37 -0.01 17.59
CA ALA A 303 7.35 -0.38 19.00
C ALA A 303 7.52 -1.90 19.22
N ALA A 304 7.22 -2.71 18.19
CA ALA A 304 7.42 -4.15 18.18
C ALA A 304 8.89 -4.58 17.88
N HIS A 305 9.81 -3.65 17.61
CA HIS A 305 11.24 -3.97 17.41
C HIS A 305 12.20 -2.96 18.03
N SER A 306 11.79 -1.70 18.16
CA SER A 306 12.58 -0.64 18.78
C SER A 306 12.16 -0.44 20.23
N ASN A 307 13.16 -0.20 21.09
CA ASN A 307 13.02 0.09 22.52
C ASN A 307 11.72 0.86 22.85
N PRO A 308 10.69 0.22 23.45
CA PRO A 308 9.43 0.87 23.81
C PRO A 308 9.64 2.07 24.76
N GLY A 309 10.79 2.14 25.45
CA GLY A 309 11.18 3.31 26.23
C GLY A 309 11.24 4.61 25.42
N GLU A 310 11.76 4.60 24.18
CA GLU A 310 11.81 5.81 23.36
C GLU A 310 10.42 6.28 22.91
N LEU A 311 9.49 5.34 22.74
CA LEU A 311 8.10 5.65 22.45
C LEU A 311 7.45 6.33 23.67
N MET A 312 7.72 5.82 24.86
CA MET A 312 7.23 6.40 26.12
C MET A 312 7.81 7.78 26.37
N GLU A 313 9.11 7.99 26.12
CA GLU A 313 9.74 9.30 26.18
C GLU A 313 9.09 10.30 25.21
N PHE A 314 8.79 9.86 23.97
CA PHE A 314 8.08 10.69 23.01
C PHE A 314 6.66 11.04 23.49
N PHE A 315 5.92 10.08 24.05
CA PHE A 315 4.61 10.33 24.63
C PHE A 315 4.66 11.35 25.76
N ASP A 316 5.60 11.17 26.69
CA ASP A 316 5.78 12.06 27.84
C ASP A 316 6.17 13.48 27.42
N GLU A 317 7.02 13.63 26.39
CA GLU A 317 7.40 14.93 25.83
C GLU A 317 6.22 15.63 25.15
N GLN A 318 5.48 14.93 24.28
CA GLN A 318 4.39 15.54 23.51
C GLN A 318 3.15 15.86 24.37
N VAL A 319 2.88 15.07 25.41
CA VAL A 319 1.76 15.29 26.34
C VAL A 319 1.94 16.58 27.15
N ARG A 320 3.18 17.00 27.42
CA ARG A 320 3.48 18.28 28.08
C ARG A 320 3.49 19.49 27.15
N SER A 321 3.13 19.32 25.88
CA SER A 321 3.08 20.44 24.93
C SER A 321 2.02 21.47 25.31
N ASN A 322 2.31 22.76 25.14
CA ASN A 322 1.33 23.84 25.33
C ASN A 322 0.20 23.82 24.29
N ASN A 323 0.36 23.10 23.18
CA ASN A 323 -0.64 23.05 22.12
C ASN A 323 -1.72 21.98 22.40
N GLU A 324 -2.96 22.42 22.58
CA GLU A 324 -4.14 21.56 22.81
C GLU A 324 -4.28 20.46 21.74
N ALA A 325 -4.06 20.78 20.47
CA ALA A 325 -4.21 19.82 19.37
C ALA A 325 -3.10 18.74 19.36
N ILE A 326 -1.93 19.04 19.93
CA ILE A 326 -0.86 18.05 20.15
C ILE A 326 -1.28 17.09 21.27
N ARG A 327 -1.76 17.62 22.39
CA ARG A 327 -2.23 16.82 23.53
C ARG A 327 -3.42 15.92 23.19
N VAL A 328 -4.39 16.40 22.42
CA VAL A 328 -5.52 15.56 21.95
C VAL A 328 -5.04 14.45 21.00
N GLY A 329 -4.14 14.78 20.06
CA GLY A 329 -3.63 13.83 19.08
C GLY A 329 -2.85 12.69 19.73
N ILE A 330 -2.00 13.01 20.71
CA ILE A 330 -1.16 12.02 21.39
C ILE A 330 -1.99 11.09 22.30
N LEU A 331 -3.03 11.62 22.96
CA LEU A 331 -4.00 10.81 23.72
C LEU A 331 -4.80 9.88 22.80
N THR A 332 -5.13 10.35 21.59
CA THR A 332 -5.79 9.51 20.59
C THR A 332 -4.87 8.40 20.10
N LEU A 333 -3.58 8.69 19.84
CA LEU A 333 -2.60 7.66 19.50
C LEU A 333 -2.43 6.62 20.60
N LEU A 334 -2.29 7.06 21.85
CA LEU A 334 -2.22 6.16 23.01
C LEU A 334 -3.47 5.28 23.10
N ARG A 335 -4.66 5.85 22.89
CA ARG A 335 -5.91 5.07 22.89
C ARG A 335 -5.92 4.00 21.81
N LEU A 336 -5.48 4.34 20.61
CA LEU A 336 -5.40 3.39 19.51
C LEU A 336 -4.36 2.30 19.77
N ALA A 337 -3.23 2.66 20.37
CA ALA A 337 -2.18 1.70 20.76
C ALA A 337 -2.67 0.71 21.82
N VAL A 338 -3.35 1.20 22.86
CA VAL A 338 -3.98 0.36 23.90
C VAL A 338 -5.07 -0.53 23.31
N ASN A 339 -5.90 0.02 22.41
CA ASN A 339 -6.98 -0.74 21.79
C ASN A 339 -6.49 -1.91 20.92
N ALA A 340 -5.32 -1.75 20.28
CA ALA A 340 -4.69 -2.79 19.47
C ALA A 340 -4.14 -3.97 20.29
N ASP A 341 -4.03 -3.81 21.61
CA ASP A 341 -3.64 -4.86 22.57
C ASP A 341 -2.27 -5.51 22.29
N GLU A 342 -1.27 -4.69 21.97
CA GLU A 342 0.09 -5.17 21.69
C GLU A 342 0.79 -5.64 22.99
N PRO A 343 1.32 -6.87 23.08
CA PRO A 343 1.88 -7.44 24.32
C PRO A 343 3.01 -6.59 24.92
N ARG A 344 3.89 -6.03 24.09
CA ARG A 344 5.03 -5.21 24.57
C ARG A 344 4.61 -3.88 25.19
N LEU A 345 3.42 -3.38 24.84
CA LEU A 345 2.86 -2.18 25.44
C LEU A 345 2.38 -2.47 26.86
N ARG A 346 1.99 -3.71 27.17
CA ARG A 346 1.57 -4.14 28.52
C ARG A 346 2.70 -4.04 29.53
N ASP A 347 3.95 -4.25 29.12
CA ASP A 347 5.11 -4.07 29.99
C ASP A 347 5.29 -2.61 30.47
N HIS A 348 4.58 -1.65 29.84
CA HIS A 348 4.69 -0.22 30.09
C HIS A 348 3.39 0.40 30.66
N ILE A 349 2.49 -0.40 31.23
CA ILE A 349 1.21 0.08 31.81
C ILE A 349 1.43 1.26 32.78
N ILE A 350 2.38 1.14 33.71
CA ILE A 350 2.67 2.18 34.71
C ILE A 350 3.09 3.50 34.04
N SER A 351 3.88 3.43 32.96
CA SER A 351 4.30 4.63 32.20
C SER A 351 3.10 5.28 31.51
N ILE A 352 2.20 4.49 30.93
CA ILE A 352 0.97 4.98 30.29
C ILE A 352 0.07 5.66 31.34
N GLU A 353 -0.15 5.02 32.49
CA GLU A 353 -0.93 5.61 33.58
C GLU A 353 -0.33 6.93 34.06
N ARG A 354 1.01 7.01 34.18
CA ARG A 354 1.72 8.25 34.54
C ARG A 354 1.50 9.34 33.50
N THR A 355 1.57 9.01 32.21
CA THR A 355 1.30 9.96 31.13
C THR A 355 -0.13 10.51 31.19
N VAL A 356 -1.13 9.67 31.50
CA VAL A 356 -2.52 10.12 31.66
C VAL A 356 -2.69 11.01 32.90
N LYS A 357 -2.02 10.67 34.01
CA LYS A 357 -2.02 11.48 35.25
C LYS A 357 -1.58 12.92 35.02
N ILE A 358 -0.65 13.17 34.09
CA ILE A 358 -0.15 14.51 33.77
C ILE A 358 -1.24 15.43 33.19
N VAL A 359 -2.20 14.88 32.43
CA VAL A 359 -3.21 15.66 31.69
C VAL A 359 -4.60 15.67 32.33
N MET A 360 -4.80 14.97 33.44
CA MET A 360 -6.08 14.98 34.15
C MET A 360 -6.47 16.40 34.63
N GLY A 361 -5.49 17.25 34.93
CA GLY A 361 -5.70 18.65 35.31
C GLY A 361 -5.90 19.64 34.16
N ASP A 362 -6.00 19.17 32.90
CA ASP A 362 -6.10 20.07 31.75
C ASP A 362 -7.43 20.85 31.72
N LEU A 363 -7.35 22.14 31.41
CA LEU A 363 -8.52 23.04 31.35
C LEU A 363 -9.37 22.80 30.08
N SER A 364 -8.78 22.29 28.99
CA SER A 364 -9.50 22.05 27.73
C SER A 364 -10.53 20.93 27.88
N THR A 365 -11.76 21.20 27.45
CA THR A 365 -12.82 20.18 27.35
C THR A 365 -12.48 19.08 26.34
N LYS A 366 -11.77 19.39 25.25
CA LYS A 366 -11.38 18.39 24.25
C LYS A 366 -10.32 17.43 24.79
N VAL A 367 -9.35 17.95 25.55
CA VAL A 367 -8.33 17.12 26.21
C VAL A 367 -8.99 16.23 27.25
N ARG A 368 -9.87 16.79 28.11
CA ARG A 368 -10.61 16.00 29.11
C ARG A 368 -11.45 14.89 28.49
N ASN A 369 -12.19 15.17 27.42
CA ASN A 369 -12.94 14.14 26.70
C ASN A 369 -12.02 13.04 26.13
N SER A 370 -10.86 13.42 25.60
CA SER A 370 -9.88 12.45 25.08
C SER A 370 -9.27 11.59 26.19
N VAL A 371 -9.01 12.17 27.37
CA VAL A 371 -8.57 11.45 28.57
C VAL A 371 -9.62 10.44 29.01
N LEU A 372 -10.89 10.84 29.09
CA LEU A 372 -11.98 9.93 29.49
C LEU A 372 -12.12 8.76 28.52
N LEU A 373 -12.06 9.01 27.21
CA LEU A 373 -12.13 7.95 26.19
C LEU A 373 -10.91 7.00 26.27
N LEU A 374 -9.74 7.52 26.61
CA LEU A 374 -8.55 6.70 26.85
C LEU A 374 -8.70 5.84 28.11
N ILE A 375 -9.14 6.42 29.24
CA ILE A 375 -9.39 5.66 30.48
C ILE A 375 -10.41 4.56 30.24
N GLN A 376 -11.50 4.85 29.52
CA GLN A 376 -12.49 3.84 29.13
C GLN A 376 -11.83 2.68 28.37
N THR A 377 -11.02 2.97 27.36
CA THR A 377 -10.34 1.94 26.57
C THR A 377 -9.34 1.15 27.41
N MET A 378 -8.64 1.81 28.34
CA MET A 378 -7.73 1.16 29.29
C MET A 378 -8.48 0.21 30.23
N CYS A 379 -9.67 0.58 30.72
CA CYS A 379 -10.54 -0.32 31.49
C CYS A 379 -10.93 -1.54 30.65
N GLU A 380 -11.41 -1.34 29.42
CA GLU A 380 -11.86 -2.41 28.53
C GLU A 380 -10.73 -3.41 28.20
N LYS A 381 -9.50 -2.93 28.06
CA LYS A 381 -8.32 -3.75 27.71
C LYS A 381 -7.49 -4.23 28.91
N SER A 382 -7.92 -3.94 30.13
CA SER A 382 -7.18 -4.28 31.37
C SER A 382 -5.77 -3.68 31.42
N TYR A 383 -5.64 -2.39 31.07
CA TYR A 383 -4.42 -1.58 31.16
C TYR A 383 -4.43 -0.68 32.42
N ILE A 384 -5.14 -1.09 33.48
CA ILE A 384 -5.20 -0.36 34.75
C ILE A 384 -4.75 -1.30 35.86
N GLU A 385 -3.66 -0.93 36.54
CA GLU A 385 -3.17 -1.69 37.69
C GLU A 385 -3.94 -1.33 38.96
N ALA A 386 -4.19 -2.35 39.79
CA ALA A 386 -4.99 -2.19 41.01
C ALA A 386 -4.40 -1.24 42.06
N ARG A 387 -3.09 -0.93 42.00
CA ARG A 387 -2.40 -0.06 42.96
C ARG A 387 -2.18 1.36 42.43
N GLU A 388 -1.66 1.47 41.21
CA GLU A 388 -1.31 2.75 40.59
C GLU A 388 -2.48 3.40 39.84
N GLY A 389 -3.50 2.62 39.43
CA GLY A 389 -4.57 3.06 38.56
C GLY A 389 -5.78 3.72 39.22
N TRP A 390 -5.93 3.64 40.55
CA TRP A 390 -7.05 4.23 41.30
C TRP A 390 -7.33 5.72 41.02
N PRO A 391 -6.31 6.61 40.90
CA PRO A 391 -6.53 8.02 40.57
C PRO A 391 -7.24 8.24 39.23
N LEU A 392 -7.05 7.35 38.26
CA LEU A 392 -7.70 7.43 36.94
C LEU A 392 -9.20 7.17 37.07
N ILE A 393 -9.58 6.19 37.89
CA ILE A 393 -10.97 5.84 38.16
C ILE A 393 -11.67 6.95 38.96
N ASP A 394 -11.02 7.48 40.00
CA ASP A 394 -11.54 8.59 40.80
C ASP A 394 -11.81 9.85 39.95
N TYR A 395 -10.96 10.10 38.95
CA TYR A 395 -11.16 11.19 38.01
C TYR A 395 -12.41 11.05 37.15
N VAL A 396 -12.76 9.84 36.71
CA VAL A 396 -14.01 9.60 35.96
C VAL A 396 -15.21 10.02 36.81
N PHE A 397 -15.26 9.61 38.08
CA PHE A 397 -16.31 9.99 39.01
C PHE A 397 -16.33 11.49 39.30
N SER A 398 -15.16 12.10 39.48
CA SER A 398 -15.02 13.54 39.72
C SER A 398 -15.50 14.39 38.53
N GLN A 399 -15.17 14.00 37.30
CA GLN A 399 -15.68 14.67 36.10
C GLN A 399 -17.20 14.50 35.96
N PHE A 400 -17.75 13.32 36.24
CA PHE A 400 -19.20 13.08 36.24
C PHE A 400 -19.93 13.95 37.25
N ALA A 401 -19.43 14.05 38.49
CA ALA A 401 -20.00 14.89 39.52
C ALA A 401 -19.97 16.39 39.16
N THR A 402 -18.89 16.84 38.52
CA THR A 402 -18.72 18.23 38.06
C THR A 402 -19.67 18.58 36.91
N LEU A 403 -19.89 17.65 35.97
CA LEU A 403 -20.86 17.81 34.88
C LEU A 403 -22.28 17.98 35.42
N ASN A 404 -22.68 17.14 36.38
CA ASN A 404 -23.99 17.20 37.01
C ASN A 404 -24.20 18.49 37.80
N ARG A 405 -23.19 19.00 38.51
CA ARG A 405 -23.27 20.31 39.18
C ARG A 405 -23.49 21.45 38.20
N ASN A 406 -22.80 21.45 37.06
CA ASN A 406 -22.96 22.50 36.03
C ASN A 406 -24.33 22.45 35.34
N LEU A 407 -24.93 21.26 35.18
CA LEU A 407 -26.30 21.09 34.67
C LEU A 407 -27.35 21.60 35.66
N VAL A 408 -27.18 21.29 36.95
CA VAL A 408 -28.05 21.80 38.02
C VAL A 408 -27.95 23.32 38.10
N CYS A 409 -26.75 23.91 38.06
CA CYS A 409 -26.60 25.38 38.10
C CYS A 409 -27.14 26.11 36.86
N ARG A 410 -27.15 25.48 35.67
CA ARG A 410 -27.80 26.04 34.47
C ARG A 410 -29.34 25.91 34.48
N GLY A 411 -29.88 24.98 35.27
CA GLY A 411 -31.32 24.87 35.51
C GLY A 411 -31.88 25.95 36.45
N TYR A 412 -31.02 26.69 37.15
CA TYR A 412 -31.39 27.80 38.05
C TYR A 412 -31.04 29.18 37.47
N SER A 413 -30.95 29.32 36.14
CA SER A 413 -30.77 30.59 35.44
C SER A 413 -32.02 31.00 34.64
N PHE A 414 -33.18 30.87 35.27
CA PHE A 414 -34.41 31.54 34.87
C PHE A 414 -35.02 32.15 36.12
N GLU A 415 -34.51 33.32 36.51
CA GLU A 415 -35.27 34.34 37.23
C GLU A 415 -34.81 35.71 36.71
#